data_AF-A0A935EWY0-F1
#
_entry.id   AF-A0A935EWY0-F1
#
_cell.length_a   1.000
_cell.length_b   1.000
_cell.length_c   1.000
_cell.angle_alpha   90.00
_cell.angle_beta   90.00
_cell.angle_gamma   90.00
#
_symmetry.space_group_name_H-M   'P 1'
#
loop_
_entity.id
_entity.type
_entity.pdbx_description
1 polymer ?
#
loop_
_entity_poly.entity_id
_entity_poly.type
_entity_poly.pdbx_seq_one_letter_code
_entity_poly.pdbx_strand_id
1 'polypeptide(L)'
;MATLPIRSKDNPWKLKTPPGTSEYTMHTDEKDGKKILVCTVGSTVLHYDARCIDDLHAMLKKAGDWVELGGADEQKPAKEGTVEAWGRSGANPVGGWYGLKKGLRGRFGVYVPPLMEELGLCELEHNARNNRMRAK
;
A
#
# COMPACT_ATOMS: atom_id res chain seq x y z
N MET A 1 -1.32 -4.95 -18.05
CA MET A 1 -1.91 -4.74 -16.71
C MET A 1 -1.44 -5.89 -15.84
N ALA A 2 -0.89 -5.61 -14.66
CA ALA A 2 -0.42 -6.67 -13.78
C ALA A 2 -1.62 -7.19 -13.00
N THR A 3 -2.15 -8.35 -13.37
CA THR A 3 -3.33 -8.89 -12.68
C THR A 3 -2.94 -9.27 -11.26
N LEU A 4 -3.39 -8.50 -10.25
CA LEU A 4 -3.16 -8.80 -8.84
C LEU A 4 -3.61 -10.25 -8.54
N PRO A 5 -2.69 -11.14 -8.13
CA PRO A 5 -3.04 -12.52 -7.83
C PRO A 5 -4.13 -12.60 -6.77
N ILE A 6 -5.01 -13.59 -6.88
CA ILE A 6 -6.01 -13.86 -5.84
C ILE A 6 -5.37 -14.79 -4.83
N ARG A 7 -5.27 -14.33 -3.58
CA ARG A 7 -4.82 -15.11 -2.43
C ARG A 7 -5.84 -14.98 -1.33
N SER A 8 -6.37 -16.11 -0.84
CA SER A 8 -7.34 -16.13 0.25
C SER A 8 -6.66 -15.94 1.61
N LYS A 9 -7.47 -15.80 2.66
CA LYS A 9 -7.03 -15.74 4.05
C LYS A 9 -6.19 -16.95 4.48
N ASP A 10 -6.44 -18.12 3.90
CA ASP A 10 -5.72 -19.37 4.22
C ASP A 10 -4.34 -19.45 3.56
N ASN A 11 -4.11 -18.64 2.53
CA ASN A 11 -2.83 -18.55 1.84
C ASN A 11 -2.41 -17.09 1.64
N PRO A 12 -2.18 -16.31 2.71
CA PRO A 12 -1.86 -14.90 2.59
C PRO A 12 -0.40 -14.69 2.18
N TRP A 13 -0.09 -13.52 1.62
CA TRP A 13 1.28 -13.02 1.61
C TRP A 13 1.74 -12.79 3.06
N LYS A 14 2.95 -13.25 3.38
CA LYS A 14 3.64 -12.94 4.63
C LYS A 14 4.69 -11.88 4.31
N LEU A 15 4.52 -10.69 4.85
CA LEU A 15 5.28 -9.50 4.45
C LEU A 15 5.93 -8.87 5.67
N LYS A 16 6.93 -8.02 5.44
CA LYS A 16 7.56 -7.18 6.45
C LYS A 16 7.38 -5.71 6.11
N THR A 17 7.29 -4.87 7.13
CA THR A 17 7.35 -3.41 6.93
C THR A 17 8.67 -3.02 6.26
N PRO A 18 8.77 -1.85 5.60
CA PRO A 18 9.96 -1.50 4.84
C PRO A 18 11.28 -1.61 5.62
N PRO A 19 11.39 -1.20 6.91
CA PRO A 19 12.61 -1.43 7.70
C PRO A 19 12.91 -2.90 8.05
N GLY A 20 12.04 -3.85 7.71
CA GLY A 20 12.18 -5.28 8.03
C GLY A 20 11.83 -5.66 9.47
N THR A 21 11.36 -4.72 10.29
CA THR A 21 11.23 -4.88 11.75
C THR A 21 9.90 -5.45 12.23
N SER A 22 8.85 -5.45 11.40
CA SER A 22 7.53 -5.92 11.80
C SER A 22 6.90 -6.76 10.70
N GLU A 23 6.40 -7.94 11.09
CA GLU A 23 5.71 -8.86 10.20
C GLU A 23 4.21 -8.58 10.16
N TYR A 24 3.61 -8.82 9.01
CA TYR A 24 2.17 -8.75 8.81
C TYR A 24 1.75 -9.67 7.65
N THR A 25 0.45 -9.88 7.53
CA THR A 25 -0.09 -10.64 6.40
C THR A 25 -0.99 -9.77 5.54
N MET A 26 -1.03 -10.10 4.25
CA MET A 26 -1.99 -9.52 3.33
C MET A 26 -2.65 -10.62 2.51
N HIS A 27 -3.93 -10.47 2.19
CA HIS A 27 -4.64 -11.33 1.26
C HIS A 27 -5.66 -10.51 0.48
N THR A 28 -6.19 -11.09 -0.59
CA THR A 28 -7.31 -10.50 -1.33
C THR A 28 -8.62 -11.00 -0.76
N ASP A 29 -9.62 -10.14 -0.74
CA ASP A 29 -11.00 -10.48 -0.39
C ASP A 29 -11.97 -9.63 -1.23
N GLU A 30 -13.26 -9.85 -1.06
CA GLU A 30 -14.30 -9.01 -1.63
C GLU A 30 -15.09 -8.30 -0.52
N LYS A 31 -15.33 -7.01 -0.73
CA LYS A 31 -16.18 -6.22 0.16
C LYS A 31 -17.00 -5.23 -0.65
N ASP A 32 -18.31 -5.21 -0.42
CA ASP A 32 -19.26 -4.32 -1.10
C ASP A 32 -19.16 -4.43 -2.65
N GLY A 33 -18.96 -5.65 -3.15
CA GLY A 33 -18.78 -5.93 -4.59
C GLY A 33 -17.45 -5.44 -5.18
N LYS A 34 -16.49 -5.05 -4.34
CA LYS A 34 -15.16 -4.60 -4.75
C LYS A 34 -14.09 -5.54 -4.24
N LYS A 35 -13.09 -5.84 -5.08
CA LYS A 35 -11.88 -6.53 -4.65
C LYS A 35 -11.06 -5.63 -3.74
N ILE A 36 -10.66 -6.16 -2.59
CA ILE A 36 -9.88 -5.45 -1.59
C ILE A 36 -8.62 -6.23 -1.22
N LEU A 37 -7.67 -5.51 -0.63
CA LEU A 37 -6.56 -6.07 0.12
C LEU A 37 -6.89 -5.99 1.61
N VAL A 38 -6.82 -7.13 2.29
CA VAL A 38 -6.99 -7.25 3.74
C VAL A 38 -5.62 -7.39 4.37
N CYS A 39 -5.19 -6.34 5.08
CA CYS A 39 -3.90 -6.25 5.76
C CYS A 39 -4.09 -6.51 7.26
N THR A 40 -3.45 -7.55 7.79
CA THR A 40 -3.57 -7.95 9.21
C THR A 40 -2.24 -7.80 9.92
N VAL A 41 -2.22 -6.95 10.95
CA VAL A 41 -1.04 -6.63 11.77
C VAL A 41 -1.43 -6.84 13.24
N GLY A 42 -0.96 -7.92 13.85
CA GLY A 42 -1.44 -8.33 15.18
C GLY A 42 -2.95 -8.53 15.18
N SER A 43 -3.67 -7.81 16.06
CA SER A 43 -5.15 -7.80 16.11
C SER A 43 -5.80 -6.77 15.18
N THR A 44 -5.00 -5.92 14.53
CA THR A 44 -5.50 -4.83 13.69
C THR A 44 -5.67 -5.30 12.25
N VAL A 45 -6.84 -5.04 11.67
CA VAL A 45 -7.13 -5.32 10.25
C VAL A 45 -7.46 -4.02 9.53
N LEU A 46 -6.66 -3.70 8.51
CA LEU A 46 -6.84 -2.59 7.57
C LEU A 46 -7.35 -3.13 6.23
N HIS A 47 -8.07 -2.30 5.49
CA HIS A 47 -8.58 -2.64 4.16
C HIS A 47 -8.16 -1.57 3.15
N TYR A 48 -7.66 -2.01 2.00
CA TYR A 48 -7.36 -1.15 0.86
C TYR A 48 -8.14 -1.60 -0.37
N ASP A 49 -8.59 -0.67 -1.20
CA ASP A 49 -9.10 -0.99 -2.53
C ASP A 49 -7.97 -1.62 -3.36
N ALA A 50 -8.20 -2.82 -3.89
CA ALA A 50 -7.15 -3.60 -4.56
C ALA A 50 -6.62 -2.95 -5.84
N ARG A 51 -7.37 -2.02 -6.43
CA ARG A 51 -6.93 -1.23 -7.60
C ARG A 51 -5.70 -0.37 -7.31
N CYS A 52 -5.42 -0.10 -6.02
CA CYS A 52 -4.27 0.69 -5.61
C CYS A 52 -2.94 0.14 -6.13
N ILE A 53 -2.82 -1.17 -6.41
CA ILE A 53 -1.60 -1.79 -6.92
C ILE A 53 -1.29 -1.31 -8.34
N ASP A 54 -2.28 -1.35 -9.24
CA ASP A 54 -2.11 -0.88 -10.61
C ASP A 54 -1.95 0.65 -10.66
N ASP A 55 -2.77 1.37 -9.89
CA ASP A 55 -2.74 2.83 -9.87
C ASP A 55 -1.44 3.38 -9.28
N LEU A 56 -0.93 2.77 -8.20
CA LEU A 56 0.33 3.17 -7.59
C LEU A 56 1.50 2.86 -8.53
N HIS A 57 1.48 1.70 -9.20
CA HIS A 57 2.50 1.36 -10.18
C HIS A 57 2.52 2.35 -11.35
N ALA A 58 1.35 2.72 -11.89
CA ALA A 58 1.23 3.73 -12.93
C ALA A 58 1.74 5.11 -12.46
N MET A 59 1.42 5.50 -11.23
CA MET A 59 1.91 6.74 -10.61
C MET A 59 3.44 6.74 -10.53
N LEU A 60 4.05 5.67 -10.02
CA LEU A 60 5.51 5.55 -9.89
C LEU A 60 6.21 5.56 -11.26
N LYS A 61 5.62 4.91 -12.28
CA LYS A 61 6.14 4.97 -13.65
C LYS A 61 6.13 6.39 -14.22
N LYS A 62 5.06 7.14 -13.95
CA LYS A 62 4.97 8.55 -14.36
C LYS A 62 5.95 9.43 -13.60
N ALA A 63 6.18 9.16 -12.32
CA ALA A 63 7.17 9.87 -11.51
C ALA A 63 8.60 9.63 -12.05
N GLY A 64 8.90 8.40 -12.48
CA GLY A 64 10.17 8.05 -13.12
C GLY A 64 11.39 8.08 -12.20
N ASP A 65 11.20 8.31 -10.90
CA ASP A 65 12.24 8.40 -9.88
C ASP A 65 11.72 7.85 -8.54
N TRP A 66 12.59 7.83 -7.53
CA TRP A 66 12.29 7.43 -6.16
C TRP A 66 11.29 8.39 -5.49
N VAL A 67 10.24 7.81 -4.93
CA VAL A 67 9.21 8.51 -4.15
C VAL A 67 9.28 8.08 -2.69
N GLU A 68 9.33 9.04 -1.77
CA GLU A 68 9.29 8.77 -0.33
C GLU A 68 7.98 8.09 0.08
N LEU A 69 8.08 7.11 0.99
CA LEU A 69 6.91 6.38 1.45
C LEU A 69 5.96 7.23 2.31
N GLY A 70 6.52 8.01 3.26
CA GLY A 70 5.77 8.99 4.05
C GLY A 70 4.68 8.45 4.98
N GLY A 71 4.80 7.19 5.42
CA GLY A 71 3.77 6.49 6.21
C GLY A 71 3.17 7.30 7.36
N ALA A 72 1.84 7.40 7.41
CA ALA A 72 1.12 8.15 8.44
C ALA A 72 -0.25 7.54 8.74
N ASP A 73 -0.70 7.62 10.00
CA ASP A 73 -2.06 7.23 10.39
C ASP A 73 -3.12 8.12 9.71
N GLU A 74 -4.39 7.68 9.70
CA GLU A 74 -5.51 8.47 9.13
C GLU A 74 -5.65 9.86 9.78
N GLN A 75 -5.41 9.93 11.08
CA GLN A 75 -5.58 11.15 11.89
C GLN A 75 -4.39 12.10 11.79
N LYS A 76 -3.28 11.69 11.16
CA LYS A 76 -2.07 12.50 11.03
C LYS A 76 -1.94 13.04 9.61
N PRO A 77 -1.43 14.26 9.43
CA PRO A 77 -1.10 14.76 8.10
C PRO A 77 -0.04 13.86 7.46
N ALA A 78 -0.19 13.59 6.17
CA ALA A 78 0.87 12.96 5.38
C ALA A 78 1.74 14.04 4.75
N LYS A 79 3.05 13.82 4.70
CA LYS A 79 3.99 14.72 4.04
C LYS A 79 3.69 14.76 2.53
N GLU A 80 3.53 15.95 1.97
CA GLU A 80 3.28 16.11 0.54
C GLU A 80 4.41 15.51 -0.31
N GLY A 81 4.06 15.03 -1.51
CA GLY A 81 5.01 14.37 -2.41
C GLY A 81 5.35 12.92 -2.04
N THR A 82 4.71 12.34 -1.02
CA THR A 82 4.93 10.94 -0.63
C THR A 82 3.86 9.98 -1.15
N VAL A 83 4.18 8.68 -1.15
CA VAL A 83 3.24 7.59 -1.48
C VAL A 83 2.02 7.63 -0.56
N GLU A 84 2.22 7.87 0.73
CA GLU A 84 1.12 8.00 1.69
C GLU A 84 0.20 9.19 1.36
N ALA A 85 0.77 10.35 1.02
CA ALA A 85 -0.02 11.52 0.64
C ALA A 85 -0.80 11.27 -0.66
N TRP A 86 -0.17 10.63 -1.65
CA TRP A 86 -0.85 10.26 -2.89
C TRP A 86 -2.00 9.26 -2.64
N GLY A 87 -1.80 8.26 -1.78
CA GLY A 87 -2.80 7.22 -1.49
C GLY A 87 -4.07 7.72 -0.77
N ARG A 88 -4.05 8.97 -0.29
CA ARG A 88 -5.19 9.66 0.34
C ARG A 88 -5.63 10.94 -0.40
N SER A 89 -5.05 11.21 -1.56
CA SER A 89 -5.27 12.45 -2.31
C SER A 89 -6.58 12.43 -3.08
N GLY A 90 -7.29 13.56 -3.10
CA GLY A 90 -8.45 13.76 -3.98
C GLY A 90 -8.11 13.77 -5.48
N ALA A 91 -6.81 13.89 -5.83
CA ALA A 91 -6.34 13.89 -7.21
C ALA A 91 -5.88 12.50 -7.71
N ASN A 92 -5.93 11.47 -6.86
CA ASN A 92 -5.63 10.10 -7.31
C ASN A 92 -6.83 9.51 -8.09
N PRO A 93 -6.64 8.40 -8.82
CA PRO A 93 -7.69 7.80 -9.65
C PRO A 93 -9.02 7.47 -8.94
N VAL A 94 -9.00 7.25 -7.62
CA VAL A 94 -10.21 6.96 -6.82
C VAL A 94 -10.80 8.21 -6.15
N GLY A 95 -10.18 9.37 -6.30
CA GLY A 95 -10.67 10.65 -5.77
C GLY A 95 -10.60 10.76 -4.25
N GLY A 96 -9.69 10.03 -3.58
CA GLY A 96 -9.59 10.08 -2.12
C GLY A 96 -8.76 8.94 -1.53
N TRP A 97 -9.30 8.27 -0.52
CA TRP A 97 -8.57 7.22 0.20
C TRP A 97 -8.68 5.87 -0.50
N TYR A 98 -7.55 5.22 -0.76
CA TYR A 98 -7.55 3.77 -1.01
C TYR A 98 -7.88 2.99 0.26
N GLY A 99 -7.58 3.53 1.44
CA GLY A 99 -7.98 2.95 2.73
C GLY A 99 -9.50 3.00 2.91
N LEU A 100 -10.11 1.84 3.15
CA LEU A 100 -11.57 1.68 3.15
C LEU A 100 -12.20 1.68 4.55
N LYS A 101 -11.43 1.32 5.59
CA LYS A 101 -11.94 1.19 6.96
C LYS A 101 -11.75 2.49 7.73
N LYS A 102 -12.86 3.15 8.10
CA LYS A 102 -12.84 4.39 8.91
C LYS A 102 -12.05 4.19 10.22
N GLY A 103 -11.18 5.14 10.53
CA GLY A 103 -10.25 5.07 11.66
C GLY A 103 -8.95 4.31 11.34
N LEU A 104 -8.87 3.61 10.21
CA LEU A 104 -7.75 2.77 9.75
C LEU A 104 -7.51 2.94 8.24
N ARG A 105 -7.71 4.14 7.68
CA ARG A 105 -7.48 4.40 6.24
C ARG A 105 -6.04 4.73 5.87
N GLY A 106 -5.23 5.15 6.84
CA GLY A 106 -3.83 5.52 6.63
C GLY A 106 -2.89 4.31 6.60
N ARG A 107 -1.59 4.57 6.76
CA ARG A 107 -0.48 3.61 6.66
C ARG A 107 -0.39 2.92 5.29
N PHE A 108 -0.94 3.57 4.28
CA PHE A 108 -0.86 3.12 2.90
C PHE A 108 0.61 2.99 2.45
N GLY A 109 1.44 4.00 2.73
CA GLY A 109 2.87 4.01 2.44
C GLY A 109 3.69 3.05 3.33
N VAL A 110 3.07 2.35 4.26
CA VAL A 110 3.74 1.36 5.11
C VAL A 110 3.48 -0.06 4.62
N TYR A 111 2.23 -0.38 4.29
CA TYR A 111 1.81 -1.76 4.04
C TYR A 111 1.61 -2.11 2.56
N VAL A 112 1.38 -1.15 1.68
CA VAL A 112 1.25 -1.42 0.25
C VAL A 112 2.61 -1.63 -0.45
N PRO A 113 3.66 -0.83 -0.17
CA PRO A 113 4.94 -0.96 -0.86
C PRO A 113 5.58 -2.36 -0.78
N PRO A 114 5.63 -3.06 0.37
CA PRO A 114 6.23 -4.39 0.42
C PRO A 114 5.45 -5.43 -0.39
N LEU A 115 4.13 -5.27 -0.54
CA LEU A 115 3.37 -6.12 -1.45
C LEU A 115 3.76 -5.84 -2.92
N MET A 116 3.95 -4.58 -3.30
CA MET A 116 4.37 -4.25 -4.66
C MET A 116 5.75 -4.82 -5.00
N GLU A 117 6.67 -4.82 -4.03
CA GLU A 117 7.99 -5.45 -4.16
C GLU A 117 7.87 -6.96 -4.33
N GLU A 118 7.08 -7.63 -3.48
CA GLU A 118 6.82 -9.07 -3.57
C GLU A 118 6.20 -9.48 -4.92
N LEU A 119 5.38 -8.60 -5.50
CA LEU A 119 4.79 -8.78 -6.84
C LEU A 119 5.77 -8.43 -7.98
N GLY A 120 6.97 -7.95 -7.68
CA GLY A 120 7.99 -7.58 -8.65
C GLY A 120 7.69 -6.29 -9.42
N LEU A 121 6.85 -5.40 -8.88
CA LEU A 121 6.36 -4.19 -9.54
C LEU A 121 7.18 -2.93 -9.21
N CYS A 122 7.94 -2.96 -8.11
CA CYS A 122 8.76 -1.85 -7.67
C CYS A 122 10.10 -2.31 -7.10
N GLU A 123 11.04 -1.38 -7.02
CA GLU A 123 12.16 -1.45 -6.09
C GLU A 123 11.80 -0.69 -4.81
N LEU A 124 12.18 -1.23 -3.65
CA LEU A 124 11.89 -0.68 -2.33
C LEU A 124 13.17 -0.57 -1.51
N GLU A 125 13.32 0.55 -0.79
CA GLU A 125 14.41 0.69 0.19
C GLU A 125 14.05 0.06 1.54
N HIS A 126 15.05 -0.53 2.19
CA HIS A 126 14.94 -1.17 3.51
C HIS A 126 15.86 -0.52 4.56
N ASN A 127 15.91 0.80 4.58
CA ASN A 127 16.57 1.60 5.61
C ASN A 127 15.75 1.65 6.91
N ALA A 128 16.38 2.08 8.00
CA ALA A 128 15.72 2.25 9.30
C ALA A 128 14.59 3.30 9.27
N ARG A 129 14.67 4.31 8.38
CA ARG A 129 13.69 5.39 8.21
C ARG A 129 13.80 6.02 6.83
N ASN A 130 12.80 6.82 6.44
CA ASN A 130 12.76 7.59 5.20
C ASN A 130 12.94 6.74 3.94
N ASN A 131 12.39 5.52 3.96
CA ASN A 131 12.41 4.64 2.80
C ASN A 131 11.67 5.26 1.62
N ARG A 132 12.10 4.87 0.44
CA ARG A 132 11.52 5.26 -0.85
C ARG A 132 11.22 4.03 -1.67
N MET A 133 10.40 4.21 -2.70
CA MET A 133 10.15 3.19 -3.72
C MET A 133 10.15 3.81 -5.12
N ARG A 134 10.39 3.01 -6.15
CA ARG A 134 10.22 3.39 -7.56
C ARG A 134 9.69 2.24 -8.39
N ALA A 135 9.07 2.53 -9.52
CA ALA A 135 8.57 1.48 -10.43
C ALA A 135 9.71 0.69 -11.07
N LYS A 136 9.42 -0.57 -11.41
CA LYS A 136 10.28 -1.43 -12.22
C LYS A 136 9.87 -1.44 -13.70
#